data_AF-A3DLS5-F1
#
_entry.id   AF-A3DLS5-F1
#
_cell.length_a   1.000
_cell.length_b   1.000
_cell.length_c   1.000
_cell.angle_alpha   90.00
_cell.angle_beta   90.00
_cell.angle_gamma   90.00
#
_symmetry.space_group_name_H-M   'P 1'
#
loop_
_entity.id
_entity.type
_entity.pdbx_description
1 polymer ?
#
loop_
_entity_poly.entity_id
_entity_poly.type
_entity_poly.pdbx_seq_one_letter_code
_entity_poly.pdbx_strand_id
1 'polypeptide(L)'
;MAGKEKYKVLTIRVDEETYRKLLAKAEKEGYSMISDYILALINQAVGAETIPSLDKLKTRIKRYVQDAVNEQLMVVENLRRQIIELYDKIDELEKRINDIDKKVQEITTKITRPTPIQREKPIRQRKTGIERLKEEKVLFESKLTGLRYRDKFFNYLERMGAVVIPLRGERVAVDAEFWENFKKKLFEEIDTDNDEIIKEKLDPLEYQLFLRLRSEPLIFFDAKTRKWKPISETRIFS
;
A
#
# COMPACT_ATOMS: atom_id res chain seq x y z
N MET A 1 -28.06 40.03 -37.87
CA MET A 1 -27.84 41.39 -37.32
C MET A 1 -28.16 41.36 -35.84
N ALA A 2 -27.16 41.39 -34.96
CA ALA A 2 -27.35 41.36 -33.51
C ALA A 2 -27.70 42.78 -33.02
N GLY A 3 -28.84 42.93 -32.35
CA GLY A 3 -29.29 44.21 -31.79
C GLY A 3 -28.33 44.70 -30.71
N LYS A 4 -27.90 45.97 -30.83
CA LYS A 4 -27.12 46.65 -29.77
C LYS A 4 -28.01 46.82 -28.55
N GLU A 5 -27.64 46.21 -27.42
CA GLU A 5 -28.27 46.47 -26.13
C GLU A 5 -28.13 47.97 -25.79
N LYS A 6 -29.26 48.64 -25.57
CA LYS A 6 -29.31 50.06 -25.22
C LYS A 6 -29.18 50.20 -23.70
N TYR A 7 -28.00 50.57 -23.23
CA TYR A 7 -27.77 50.90 -21.82
C TYR A 7 -28.08 52.37 -21.52
N LYS A 8 -28.62 52.66 -20.34
CA LYS A 8 -28.81 54.03 -19.80
C LYS A 8 -28.09 54.14 -18.46
N VAL A 9 -27.41 55.27 -18.25
CA VAL A 9 -26.68 55.55 -17.00
C VAL A 9 -27.63 56.21 -16.00
N LEU A 10 -27.68 55.69 -14.78
CA LEU A 10 -28.43 56.26 -13.66
C LEU A 10 -27.44 56.77 -12.59
N THR A 11 -27.53 58.05 -12.25
CA THR A 11 -26.75 58.65 -11.17
C THR A 11 -27.69 59.05 -10.05
N ILE A 12 -27.47 58.51 -8.85
CA ILE A 12 -28.30 58.74 -7.67
C ILE A 12 -27.46 59.48 -6.63
N ARG A 13 -28.02 60.54 -6.04
CA ARG A 13 -27.43 61.21 -4.87
C ARG A 13 -28.17 60.75 -3.63
N VAL A 14 -27.43 60.23 -2.67
CA VAL A 14 -27.92 59.83 -1.34
C VAL A 14 -27.06 60.52 -0.30
N ASP A 15 -27.61 60.69 0.91
CA ASP A 15 -26.82 61.12 2.05
C ASP A 15 -25.82 60.04 2.50
N GLU A 16 -24.79 60.47 3.24
CA GLU A 16 -23.69 59.62 3.70
C GLU A 16 -24.17 58.46 4.59
N GLU A 17 -25.22 58.68 5.39
CA GLU A 17 -25.75 57.66 6.30
C GLU A 17 -26.49 56.55 5.53
N THR A 18 -27.32 56.95 4.57
CA THR A 18 -28.02 56.03 3.66
C THR A 18 -27.04 55.24 2.82
N TYR A 19 -25.98 55.88 2.30
CA TYR A 19 -24.94 55.18 1.53
C TYR A 19 -24.28 54.07 2.36
N ARG A 20 -23.89 54.36 3.61
CA ARG A 20 -23.29 53.36 4.52
C ARG A 20 -24.23 52.21 4.83
N LYS A 21 -25.51 52.50 5.09
CA LYS A 21 -26.52 51.46 5.35
C LYS A 21 -26.71 50.55 4.14
N LEU A 22 -26.70 51.10 2.92
CA LEU A 22 -26.77 50.32 1.68
C LEU A 22 -25.54 49.43 1.49
N LEU A 23 -24.34 49.95 1.77
CA LEU A 23 -23.10 49.19 1.66
C LEU A 23 -23.06 48.01 2.64
N ALA A 24 -23.42 48.26 3.91
CA ALA A 24 -23.47 47.20 4.94
C ALA A 24 -24.51 46.10 4.61
N LYS A 25 -25.66 46.49 4.04
CA LYS A 25 -26.66 45.51 3.58
C LYS A 25 -26.17 44.73 2.37
N ALA A 26 -25.52 45.38 1.41
CA ALA A 26 -24.95 44.72 0.23
C ALA A 26 -23.95 43.63 0.64
N GLU A 27 -23.04 43.94 1.57
CA GLU A 27 -22.08 42.95 2.09
C GLU A 27 -22.76 41.80 2.84
N LYS A 28 -23.75 42.11 3.70
CA LYS A 28 -24.51 41.11 4.45
C LYS A 28 -25.26 40.13 3.55
N GLU A 29 -25.74 40.61 2.40
CA GLU A 29 -26.44 39.79 1.39
C GLU A 29 -25.48 39.18 0.35
N GLY A 30 -24.17 39.38 0.47
CA GLY A 30 -23.14 38.73 -0.36
C GLY A 30 -22.85 39.41 -1.70
N TYR A 31 -23.26 40.66 -1.87
CA TYR A 31 -22.95 41.48 -3.04
C TYR A 31 -21.56 42.12 -2.90
N SER A 32 -20.76 42.04 -3.97
CA SER A 32 -19.39 42.61 -3.99
C SER A 32 -19.35 44.10 -4.36
N MET A 33 -20.41 44.64 -4.94
CA MET A 33 -20.49 46.04 -5.39
C MET A 33 -21.86 46.62 -5.06
N ILE A 34 -21.90 47.84 -4.54
CA ILE A 34 -23.15 48.50 -4.16
C ILE A 34 -24.06 48.75 -5.36
N SER A 35 -23.50 48.97 -6.56
CA SER A 35 -24.26 49.10 -7.81
C SER A 35 -25.05 47.84 -8.14
N ASP A 36 -24.47 46.65 -7.93
CA ASP A 36 -25.14 45.38 -8.17
C ASP A 36 -26.29 45.15 -7.19
N TYR A 37 -26.09 45.55 -5.93
CA TYR A 37 -27.13 45.51 -4.92
C TYR A 37 -28.29 46.46 -5.24
N ILE A 38 -27.97 47.70 -5.63
CA ILE A 38 -28.98 48.69 -6.03
C ILE A 38 -29.75 48.22 -7.26
N LEU A 39 -29.08 47.64 -8.26
CA LEU A 39 -29.74 47.05 -9.42
C LEU A 39 -30.67 45.88 -9.03
N ALA A 40 -30.24 45.02 -8.12
CA ALA A 40 -31.08 43.93 -7.61
C ALA A 40 -32.32 44.45 -6.88
N LEU A 41 -32.17 45.48 -6.04
CA LEU A 41 -33.29 46.15 -5.36
C LEU A 41 -34.25 46.80 -6.35
N ILE A 42 -33.73 47.49 -7.37
CA ILE A 42 -34.55 48.10 -8.42
C ILE A 42 -35.31 47.00 -9.19
N ASN A 43 -34.65 45.91 -9.57
CA ASN A 43 -35.29 44.81 -10.30
C ASN A 43 -36.36 44.10 -9.45
N GLN A 44 -36.10 43.89 -8.17
CA GLN A 44 -37.08 43.34 -7.23
C GLN A 44 -38.29 44.26 -7.07
N ALA A 45 -38.06 45.58 -6.93
CA ALA A 45 -39.13 46.56 -6.79
C ALA A 45 -39.95 46.76 -8.07
N VAL A 46 -39.32 46.60 -9.25
CA VAL A 46 -39.98 46.68 -10.55
C VAL A 46 -40.71 45.36 -10.90
N GLY A 47 -40.65 44.34 -10.03
CA GLY A 47 -41.26 43.03 -10.29
C GLY A 47 -40.61 42.27 -11.44
N ALA A 48 -39.41 42.68 -11.84
CA ALA A 48 -38.61 41.97 -12.82
C ALA A 48 -37.88 40.84 -12.09
N GLU A 49 -38.45 39.62 -12.11
CA GLU A 49 -37.74 38.38 -11.79
C GLU A 49 -36.56 38.22 -12.78
N THR A 50 -35.49 38.98 -12.55
CA THR A 50 -34.23 38.83 -13.24
C THR A 50 -33.34 38.01 -12.34
N ILE A 51 -33.38 36.70 -12.61
CA ILE A 51 -32.35 35.74 -12.23
C ILE A 51 -30.99 36.46 -12.31
N PRO A 52 -30.16 36.46 -11.25
CA PRO A 52 -28.84 37.11 -11.30
C PRO A 52 -28.13 36.64 -12.57
N SER A 53 -27.80 37.58 -13.48
CA SER A 53 -27.38 37.28 -14.86
C SER A 53 -26.53 36.03 -14.91
N LEU A 54 -27.02 35.00 -15.61
CA LEU A 54 -26.41 33.69 -15.76
C LEU A 54 -24.90 33.77 -16.05
N ASP A 55 -24.48 34.84 -16.74
CA ASP A 55 -23.08 35.16 -17.02
C ASP A 55 -22.22 35.39 -15.78
N LYS A 56 -22.70 36.12 -14.76
CA LYS A 56 -21.96 36.35 -13.51
C LYS A 56 -21.76 35.06 -12.72
N LEU A 57 -22.79 34.21 -12.67
CA LEU A 57 -22.72 32.90 -12.03
C LEU A 57 -21.75 31.97 -12.80
N LYS A 58 -21.81 31.99 -14.14
CA LYS A 58 -20.90 31.27 -15.02
C LYS A 58 -19.45 31.71 -14.82
N THR A 59 -19.17 33.01 -14.65
CA THR A 59 -17.82 33.51 -14.36
C THR A 59 -17.31 33.01 -13.00
N ARG A 60 -18.16 33.02 -11.96
CA ARG A 60 -17.79 32.53 -10.63
C ARG A 60 -17.51 31.02 -10.63
N ILE A 61 -18.37 30.23 -11.26
CA ILE A 61 -18.19 28.78 -11.41
C ILE A 61 -16.93 28.49 -12.21
N LYS A 62 -16.71 29.20 -13.32
CA LYS A 62 -15.50 29.04 -14.13
C LYS A 62 -14.22 29.31 -13.32
N ARG A 63 -14.20 30.38 -12.52
CA ARG A 63 -13.06 30.70 -11.66
C ARG A 63 -12.84 29.64 -10.57
N TYR A 64 -13.90 29.24 -9.87
CA TYR A 64 -13.83 28.18 -8.87
C TYR A 64 -13.30 26.85 -9.44
N VAL A 65 -13.78 26.46 -10.62
CA VAL A 65 -13.30 25.25 -11.32
C VAL A 65 -11.85 25.42 -11.76
N GLN A 66 -11.45 26.60 -12.26
CA GLN A 66 -10.05 26.87 -12.61
C GLN A 66 -9.13 26.79 -11.39
N ASP A 67 -9.53 27.36 -10.27
CA ASP A 67 -8.73 27.35 -9.03
C ASP A 67 -8.60 25.93 -8.48
N ALA A 68 -9.70 25.15 -8.45
CA ALA A 68 -9.67 23.75 -8.03
C ALA A 68 -8.83 22.86 -8.95
N VAL A 69 -8.88 23.09 -10.27
CA VAL A 69 -8.06 22.37 -11.25
C VAL A 69 -6.58 22.73 -11.09
N ASN A 70 -6.26 24.01 -10.86
CA ASN A 70 -4.89 24.45 -10.61
C ASN A 70 -4.33 23.86 -9.31
N GLU A 71 -5.12 23.80 -8.24
CA GLU A 71 -4.74 23.15 -6.98
C GLU A 71 -4.42 21.67 -7.20
N GLN A 72 -5.30 20.94 -7.90
CA GLN A 72 -5.04 19.54 -8.22
C GLN A 72 -3.85 19.35 -9.15
N LEU A 73 -3.64 20.26 -10.11
CA LEU A 73 -2.48 20.23 -10.99
C LEU A 73 -1.17 20.38 -10.20
N MET A 74 -1.13 21.26 -9.20
CA MET A 74 0.02 21.41 -8.31
C MET A 74 0.32 20.13 -7.52
N VAL A 75 -0.71 19.45 -7.01
CA VAL A 75 -0.56 18.15 -6.32
C VAL A 75 0.01 17.10 -7.27
N VAL A 76 -0.52 17.03 -8.48
CA VAL A 76 -0.03 16.09 -9.51
C VAL A 76 1.42 16.39 -9.91
N GLU A 77 1.79 17.66 -10.08
CA GLU A 77 3.18 18.04 -10.35
C GLU A 77 4.13 17.69 -9.21
N ASN A 78 3.70 17.89 -7.96
CA ASN A 78 4.50 17.52 -6.79
C ASN A 78 4.69 16.00 -6.70
N LEU A 79 3.65 15.22 -6.96
CA LEU A 79 3.76 13.76 -7.06
C LEU A 79 4.71 13.34 -8.19
N ARG A 80 4.62 13.97 -9.36
CA ARG A 80 5.54 13.70 -10.47
C ARG A 80 6.99 13.99 -10.09
N ARG A 81 7.26 15.10 -9.40
CA ARG A 81 8.60 15.43 -8.86
C ARG A 81 9.09 14.37 -7.90
N GLN A 82 8.27 13.97 -6.92
CA GLN A 82 8.62 12.92 -5.96
C GLN A 82 8.91 11.58 -6.63
N ILE A 83 8.15 11.22 -7.68
CA ILE A 83 8.38 10.00 -8.45
C ILE A 83 9.75 10.05 -9.16
N ILE A 84 10.11 11.18 -9.77
CA ILE A 84 11.43 11.36 -10.41
C ILE A 84 12.54 11.20 -9.37
N GLU A 85 12.43 11.86 -8.21
CA GLU A 85 13.43 11.71 -7.14
C GLU A 85 13.56 10.28 -6.63
N LEU A 86 12.46 9.52 -6.60
CA LEU A 86 12.49 8.12 -6.21
C LEU A 86 13.20 7.26 -7.25
N TYR A 87 12.95 7.48 -8.55
CA TYR A 87 13.69 6.80 -9.62
C TYR A 87 15.18 7.13 -9.58
N ASP A 88 15.55 8.40 -9.42
CA ASP A 88 16.97 8.81 -9.30
C ASP A 88 17.65 8.13 -8.10
N LYS A 89 16.95 8.03 -6.95
CA LYS A 89 17.45 7.32 -5.77
C LYS A 89 17.57 5.81 -6.00
N ILE A 90 16.65 5.21 -6.76
CA ILE A 90 16.73 3.79 -7.13
C ILE A 90 17.95 3.56 -8.02
N ASP A 91 18.13 4.38 -9.06
CA ASP A 91 19.29 4.31 -9.96
C ASP A 91 20.61 4.49 -9.19
N GLU A 92 20.65 5.40 -8.21
CA GLU A 92 21.81 5.58 -7.35
C GLU A 92 22.08 4.35 -6.48
N LEU A 93 21.04 3.75 -5.91
CA LEU A 93 21.17 2.53 -5.11
C LEU A 93 21.63 1.34 -5.97
N GLU A 94 21.10 1.20 -7.19
CA GLU A 94 21.53 0.17 -8.13
C GLU A 94 23.02 0.32 -8.50
N LYS A 95 23.48 1.56 -8.77
CA LYS A 95 24.90 1.84 -8.99
C LYS A 95 25.75 1.49 -7.77
N ARG A 96 25.33 1.88 -6.57
CA ARG A 96 26.04 1.54 -5.32
C ARG A 96 26.10 0.03 -5.09
N ILE A 97 25.03 -0.71 -5.39
CA ILE A 97 25.01 -2.18 -5.31
C ILE A 97 26.03 -2.76 -6.28
N ASN A 98 26.01 -2.34 -7.54
CA ASN A 98 26.97 -2.80 -8.55
C ASN A 98 28.43 -2.48 -8.17
N ASP A 99 28.69 -1.32 -7.59
CA ASP A 99 30.03 -0.94 -7.11
C ASP A 99 30.47 -1.77 -5.90
N ILE A 100 29.54 -2.08 -4.99
CA ILE A 100 29.79 -3.00 -3.88
C ILE A 100 30.08 -4.39 -4.41
N ASP A 101 29.31 -4.90 -5.38
CA ASP A 101 29.52 -6.21 -5.97
C ASP A 101 30.89 -6.29 -6.68
N LYS A 102 31.28 -5.25 -7.43
CA LYS A 102 32.62 -5.14 -8.03
C LYS A 102 33.72 -5.12 -6.97
N LYS A 103 33.57 -4.34 -5.90
CA LYS A 103 34.54 -4.31 -4.79
C LYS A 103 34.64 -5.66 -4.08
N VAL A 104 33.52 -6.35 -3.88
CA VAL A 104 33.48 -7.71 -3.33
C VAL A 104 34.22 -8.67 -4.26
N GLN A 105 33.99 -8.60 -5.58
CA GLN A 105 34.70 -9.42 -6.57
C GLN A 105 36.21 -9.14 -6.60
N GLU A 106 36.64 -7.88 -6.53
CA GLU A 106 38.05 -7.49 -6.44
C GLU A 106 38.72 -7.99 -5.15
N ILE A 107 38.00 -7.97 -4.02
CA ILE A 107 38.49 -8.50 -2.76
C ILE A 107 38.61 -10.03 -2.85
N THR A 108 37.62 -10.72 -3.44
CA THR A 108 37.69 -12.18 -3.62
C THR A 108 38.81 -12.62 -4.57
N THR A 109 39.13 -11.84 -5.61
CA THR A 109 40.23 -12.16 -6.55
C THR A 109 41.61 -11.88 -5.97
N LYS A 110 41.76 -10.87 -5.09
CA LYS A 110 43.03 -10.59 -4.38
C LYS A 110 43.35 -11.62 -3.29
N ILE A 111 42.36 -12.34 -2.77
CA ILE A 111 42.54 -13.41 -1.76
C ILE A 111 43.03 -14.73 -2.41
N THR A 112 42.95 -14.87 -3.74
CA THR A 112 43.38 -16.06 -4.50
C THR A 112 44.82 -15.92 -5.03
N ARG A 113 45.80 -15.68 -4.15
CA ARG A 113 47.21 -16.03 -4.41
C ARG A 113 47.62 -17.14 -3.43
N PRO A 114 48.23 -18.23 -3.89
CA PRO A 114 48.28 -19.47 -3.12
C PRO A 114 49.36 -19.41 -2.04
N THR A 115 48.96 -19.58 -0.79
CA THR A 115 49.79 -20.20 0.25
C THR A 115 48.89 -21.19 0.98
N PRO A 116 49.26 -22.47 1.12
CA PRO A 116 48.30 -23.50 1.41
C PRO A 116 48.02 -23.60 2.91
N ILE A 117 46.79 -23.99 3.23
CA ILE A 117 46.28 -24.47 4.53
C ILE A 117 45.77 -23.34 5.47
N GLN A 118 44.47 -23.00 5.37
CA GLN A 118 43.42 -23.33 6.36
C GLN A 118 42.13 -22.49 6.19
N ARG A 119 41.01 -23.21 5.98
CA ARG A 119 39.60 -22.89 6.23
C ARG A 119 38.90 -21.96 5.24
N GLU A 120 38.31 -22.59 4.22
CA GLU A 120 37.18 -22.09 3.44
C GLU A 120 36.07 -21.58 4.37
N LYS A 121 35.81 -20.28 4.35
CA LYS A 121 34.50 -19.75 4.73
C LYS A 121 33.76 -19.45 3.44
N PRO A 122 32.67 -20.17 3.11
CA PRO A 122 31.96 -19.94 1.87
C PRO A 122 31.40 -18.51 1.87
N ILE A 123 31.64 -17.82 0.75
CA ILE A 123 31.08 -16.50 0.44
C ILE A 123 29.55 -16.65 0.51
N ARG A 124 28.94 -16.17 1.61
CA ARG A 124 27.49 -16.16 1.77
C ARG A 124 26.91 -15.13 0.81
N GLN A 125 26.60 -15.57 -0.41
CA GLN A 125 25.69 -14.87 -1.31
C GLN A 125 24.45 -14.50 -0.50
N ARG A 126 24.04 -13.22 -0.50
CA ARG A 126 22.82 -12.79 0.18
C ARG A 126 21.64 -13.37 -0.59
N LYS A 127 21.29 -14.62 -0.27
CA LYS A 127 20.14 -15.33 -0.84
C LYS A 127 18.90 -14.48 -0.61
N THR A 128 18.10 -14.29 -1.64
CA THR A 128 16.82 -13.59 -1.52
C THR A 128 15.94 -14.32 -0.51
N GLY A 129 15.01 -13.61 0.14
CA GLY A 129 14.12 -14.21 1.14
C GLY A 129 13.36 -15.44 0.63
N ILE A 130 13.06 -15.47 -0.67
CA ILE A 130 12.41 -16.59 -1.35
C ILE A 130 13.37 -17.75 -1.66
N GLU A 131 14.61 -17.49 -2.07
CA GLU A 131 15.64 -18.54 -2.23
C GLU A 131 15.95 -19.19 -0.89
N ARG A 132 16.02 -18.38 0.17
CA ARG A 132 16.19 -18.88 1.52
C ARG A 132 15.00 -19.75 1.95
N LEU A 133 13.77 -19.38 1.58
CA LEU A 133 12.60 -20.23 1.83
C LEU A 133 12.65 -21.52 1.01
N LYS A 134 13.05 -21.48 -0.27
CA LYS A 134 13.19 -22.69 -1.11
C LYS A 134 14.25 -23.65 -0.56
N GLU A 135 15.31 -23.12 0.02
CA GLU A 135 16.37 -23.94 0.62
C GLU A 135 16.00 -24.48 2.01
N GLU A 136 15.50 -23.61 2.90
CA GLU A 136 15.16 -24.00 4.27
C GLU A 136 13.80 -24.72 4.34
N LYS A 137 12.98 -24.63 3.28
CA LYS A 137 11.61 -25.17 3.08
C LYS A 137 10.55 -24.66 4.07
N VAL A 138 10.96 -24.38 5.31
CA VAL A 138 10.15 -23.86 6.41
C VAL A 138 10.92 -22.76 7.14
N LEU A 139 10.34 -21.56 7.18
CA LEU A 139 10.86 -20.40 7.91
C LEU A 139 9.96 -20.06 9.09
N PHE A 140 10.52 -20.19 10.29
CA PHE A 140 9.87 -19.79 11.54
C PHE A 140 10.23 -18.36 11.89
N GLU A 141 9.26 -17.56 12.34
CA GLU A 141 9.51 -16.21 12.83
C GLU A 141 10.52 -16.19 13.99
N SER A 142 10.47 -17.19 14.88
CA SER A 142 11.43 -17.34 16.00
C SER A 142 12.89 -17.48 15.54
N LYS A 143 13.15 -18.05 14.36
CA LYS A 143 14.50 -18.20 13.80
C LYS A 143 15.00 -16.92 13.10
N LEU A 144 14.13 -15.96 12.83
CA LEU A 144 14.46 -14.69 12.19
C LEU A 144 14.83 -13.61 13.24
N THR A 145 15.93 -13.85 13.97
CA THR A 145 16.50 -12.87 14.90
C THR A 145 17.23 -11.77 14.13
N GLY A 146 16.68 -10.54 14.13
CA GLY A 146 17.33 -9.36 13.56
C GLY A 146 16.58 -8.67 12.40
N LEU A 147 15.44 -9.21 11.96
CA LEU A 147 14.62 -8.58 10.92
C LEU A 147 13.68 -7.54 11.54
N ARG A 148 13.89 -6.24 11.24
CA ARG A 148 13.07 -5.13 11.79
C ARG A 148 11.62 -5.12 11.28
N TYR A 149 11.37 -5.62 10.07
CA TYR A 149 10.05 -5.60 9.44
C TYR A 149 9.58 -7.02 9.10
N ARG A 150 9.28 -7.80 10.14
CA ARG A 150 8.82 -9.19 9.99
C ARG A 150 7.52 -9.29 9.19
N ASP A 151 6.56 -8.43 9.49
CA ASP A 151 5.28 -8.40 8.77
C ASP A 151 5.44 -8.23 7.26
N LYS A 152 6.27 -7.26 6.85
CA LYS A 152 6.52 -7.01 5.43
C LYS A 152 7.21 -8.18 4.74
N PHE A 153 8.07 -8.90 5.47
CA PHE A 153 8.77 -10.07 4.95
C PHE A 153 7.82 -11.25 4.72
N PHE A 154 6.95 -11.55 5.68
CA PHE A 154 5.94 -12.60 5.50
C PHE A 154 4.93 -12.25 4.41
N ASN A 155 4.48 -10.99 4.34
CA ASN A 155 3.61 -10.53 3.24
C ASN A 155 4.30 -10.60 1.88
N TYR A 156 5.61 -10.35 1.82
CA TYR A 156 6.40 -10.54 0.60
C TYR A 156 6.47 -12.01 0.19
N LEU A 157 6.70 -12.92 1.14
CA LEU A 157 6.71 -14.36 0.87
C LEU A 157 5.34 -14.85 0.40
N GLU A 158 4.27 -14.43 1.05
CA GLU A 158 2.88 -14.75 0.66
C GLU A 158 2.58 -14.30 -0.78
N ARG A 159 2.97 -13.07 -1.15
CA ARG A 159 2.84 -12.56 -2.53
C ARG A 159 3.65 -13.34 -3.56
N MET A 160 4.77 -13.91 -3.14
CA MET A 160 5.64 -14.74 -3.98
C MET A 160 5.19 -16.20 -4.04
N GLY A 161 4.04 -16.55 -3.43
CA GLY A 161 3.44 -17.88 -3.48
C GLY A 161 3.75 -18.77 -2.27
N ALA A 162 4.40 -18.27 -1.22
CA ALA A 162 4.61 -19.04 0.00
C ALA A 162 3.33 -19.14 0.83
N VAL A 163 3.13 -20.27 1.50
CA VAL A 163 2.02 -20.47 2.43
C VAL A 163 2.44 -19.95 3.80
N VAL A 164 1.82 -18.85 4.24
CA VAL A 164 2.07 -18.28 5.57
C VAL A 164 1.01 -18.73 6.55
N ILE A 165 1.43 -19.46 7.57
CA ILE A 165 0.57 -20.00 8.63
C ILE A 165 0.67 -19.06 9.84
N PRO A 166 -0.40 -18.32 10.19
CA PRO A 166 -0.45 -17.53 11.40
C PRO A 166 -0.73 -18.45 12.61
N LEU A 167 0.28 -18.70 13.45
CA LEU A 167 0.10 -19.35 14.76
C LEU A 167 -0.08 -18.28 15.85
N ARG A 168 -0.59 -18.68 17.03
CA ARG A 168 -0.81 -17.75 18.15
C ARG A 168 0.49 -17.15 18.68
N GLY A 169 1.59 -17.91 18.65
CA GLY A 169 2.90 -17.48 19.11
C GLY A 169 3.86 -16.99 18.03
N GLU A 170 3.72 -17.42 16.78
CA GLU A 170 4.65 -17.06 15.70
C GLU A 170 4.04 -17.26 14.29
N ARG A 171 4.55 -16.55 13.28
CA ARG A 171 4.22 -16.85 11.88
C ARG A 171 5.22 -17.83 11.28
N VAL A 172 4.71 -18.81 10.54
CA VAL A 172 5.53 -19.80 9.84
C VAL A 172 5.28 -19.66 8.35
N ALA A 173 6.32 -19.37 7.58
CA ALA A 173 6.25 -19.42 6.12
C ALA A 173 6.74 -20.78 5.65
N VAL A 174 5.98 -21.40 4.76
CA VAL A 174 6.27 -22.69 4.17
C VAL A 174 6.28 -22.53 2.66
N ASP A 175 7.22 -23.19 1.99
CA ASP A 175 7.23 -23.25 0.53
C ASP A 175 5.99 -23.98 -0.01
N ALA A 176 5.45 -23.55 -1.16
CA ALA A 176 4.20 -24.10 -1.70
C ALA A 176 4.33 -25.59 -2.05
N GLU A 177 5.39 -25.97 -2.76
CA GLU A 177 5.62 -27.36 -3.18
C GLU A 177 5.81 -28.26 -1.96
N PHE A 178 6.52 -27.76 -0.94
CA PHE A 178 6.70 -28.47 0.32
C PHE A 178 5.38 -28.64 1.08
N TRP A 179 4.55 -27.60 1.15
CA TRP A 179 3.26 -27.65 1.83
C TRP A 179 2.31 -28.67 1.20
N GLU A 180 2.27 -28.76 -0.13
CA GLU A 180 1.44 -29.76 -0.82
C GLU A 180 1.91 -31.19 -0.54
N ASN A 181 3.22 -31.44 -0.62
CA ASN A 181 3.79 -32.75 -0.31
C ASN A 181 3.55 -33.16 1.14
N PHE A 182 3.69 -32.21 2.07
CA PHE A 182 3.35 -32.42 3.47
C PHE A 182 1.88 -32.78 3.68
N LYS A 183 0.95 -32.05 3.02
CA LYS A 183 -0.49 -32.35 3.10
C LYS A 183 -0.81 -33.75 2.59
N LYS A 184 -0.23 -34.17 1.46
CA LYS A 184 -0.42 -35.52 0.91
C LYS A 184 0.07 -36.59 1.88
N LYS A 185 1.31 -36.48 2.37
CA LYS A 185 1.86 -37.44 3.34
C LYS A 185 1.03 -37.49 4.63
N LEU A 186 0.71 -36.33 5.20
CA LEU A 186 0.02 -36.26 6.49
C LEU A 186 -1.43 -36.74 6.42
N PHE A 187 -2.19 -36.35 5.40
CA PHE A 187 -3.62 -36.65 5.31
C PHE A 187 -3.94 -37.93 4.53
N GLU A 188 -3.07 -38.37 3.63
CA GLU A 188 -3.30 -39.55 2.79
C GLU A 188 -2.51 -40.79 3.24
N GLU A 189 -1.24 -40.63 3.63
CA GLU A 189 -0.32 -41.76 3.91
C GLU A 189 -0.14 -42.12 5.40
N ILE A 190 -0.40 -41.17 6.31
CA ILE A 190 -0.26 -41.38 7.75
C ILE A 190 -1.61 -41.76 8.35
N ASP A 191 -1.72 -43.03 8.69
CA ASP A 191 -2.90 -43.66 9.29
C ASP A 191 -2.78 -43.91 10.79
N THR A 192 -1.75 -43.34 11.42
CA THR A 192 -1.32 -43.70 12.77
C THR A 192 -1.02 -42.46 13.61
N ASP A 193 -1.33 -42.51 14.92
CA ASP A 193 -1.06 -41.46 15.93
C ASP A 193 0.22 -41.74 16.74
N ASN A 194 1.00 -42.74 16.34
CA ASN A 194 2.27 -43.04 16.98
C ASN A 194 3.36 -42.10 16.46
N ASP A 195 3.85 -41.23 17.35
CA ASP A 195 4.88 -40.23 17.07
C ASP A 195 6.17 -40.83 16.48
N GLU A 196 6.55 -42.06 16.84
CA GLU A 196 7.75 -42.72 16.29
C GLU A 196 7.59 -43.04 14.81
N ILE A 197 6.43 -43.58 14.42
CA ILE A 197 6.12 -43.95 13.03
C ILE A 197 5.93 -42.69 12.17
N ILE A 198 5.33 -41.64 12.75
CA ILE A 198 5.18 -40.35 12.10
C ILE A 198 6.56 -39.72 11.84
N LYS A 199 7.48 -39.83 12.80
CA LYS A 199 8.85 -39.32 12.67
C LYS A 199 9.68 -40.09 11.64
N GLU A 200 9.41 -41.38 11.42
CA GLU A 200 10.05 -42.15 10.34
C GLU A 200 9.48 -41.82 8.96
N LYS A 201 8.18 -41.53 8.86
CA LYS A 201 7.51 -41.19 7.59
C LYS A 201 7.68 -39.73 7.17
N LEU A 202 7.83 -38.81 8.13
CA LEU A 202 8.01 -37.39 7.88
C LEU A 202 9.48 -36.99 7.97
N ASP A 203 9.93 -36.12 7.07
CA ASP A 203 11.26 -35.52 7.18
C ASP A 203 11.38 -34.76 8.52
N PRO A 204 12.60 -34.58 9.08
CA PRO A 204 12.79 -33.87 10.34
C PRO A 204 12.15 -32.47 10.38
N LEU A 205 12.10 -31.78 9.24
CA LEU A 205 11.45 -30.48 9.08
C LEU A 205 9.92 -30.59 9.00
N GLU A 206 9.40 -31.60 8.30
CA GLU A 206 7.97 -31.92 8.23
C GLU A 206 7.43 -32.30 9.62
N TYR A 207 8.20 -33.08 10.39
CA TYR A 207 7.86 -33.46 11.76
C TYR A 207 7.83 -32.26 12.71
N GLN A 208 8.77 -31.31 12.57
CA GLN A 208 8.74 -30.05 13.34
C GLN A 208 7.47 -29.24 13.03
N LEU A 209 7.09 -29.17 11.76
CA LEU A 209 5.86 -28.51 11.34
C LEU A 209 4.62 -29.23 11.92
N PHE A 210 4.58 -30.56 11.84
CA PHE A 210 3.51 -31.40 12.42
C PHE A 210 3.35 -31.16 13.94
N LEU A 211 4.44 -31.19 14.70
CA LEU A 211 4.39 -30.95 16.15
C LEU A 211 3.81 -29.57 16.49
N ARG A 212 4.16 -28.55 15.70
CA ARG A 212 3.62 -27.20 15.91
C ARG A 212 2.14 -27.11 15.55
N LEU A 213 1.72 -27.76 14.46
CA LEU A 213 0.31 -27.85 14.09
C LEU A 213 -0.52 -28.62 15.13
N ARG A 214 0.03 -29.68 15.73
CA ARG A 214 -0.59 -30.45 16.82
C ARG A 214 -0.69 -29.63 18.11
N SER A 215 0.33 -28.84 18.43
CA SER A 215 0.36 -28.03 19.66
C SER A 215 -0.63 -26.85 19.67
N GLU A 216 -1.00 -26.33 18.50
CA GLU A 216 -1.88 -25.16 18.32
C GLU A 216 -3.31 -25.54 17.89
N PRO A 217 -3.81 -26.71 18.33
CA PRO A 217 -4.92 -27.48 17.76
C PRO A 217 -5.36 -27.09 16.34
N LEU A 218 -4.46 -27.18 15.35
CA LEU A 218 -4.80 -26.98 13.94
C LEU A 218 -5.15 -28.29 13.23
N ILE A 219 -4.62 -29.41 13.73
CA ILE A 219 -4.87 -30.76 13.23
C ILE A 219 -5.30 -31.67 14.39
N PHE A 220 -6.16 -32.64 14.09
CA PHE A 220 -6.57 -33.68 15.02
C PHE A 220 -6.50 -35.06 14.35
N PHE A 221 -6.26 -36.10 15.14
CA PHE A 221 -6.34 -37.47 14.66
C PHE A 221 -7.77 -37.99 14.85
N ASP A 222 -8.41 -38.38 13.74
CA ASP A 222 -9.71 -39.03 13.79
C ASP A 222 -9.51 -40.53 14.01
N ALA A 223 -9.74 -40.99 15.25
CA ALA A 223 -9.61 -42.39 15.63
C ALA A 223 -10.57 -43.33 14.88
N LYS A 224 -11.68 -42.82 14.33
CA LYS A 224 -12.63 -43.64 13.54
C LYS A 224 -12.14 -43.86 12.13
N THR A 225 -11.60 -42.83 11.49
CA THR A 225 -11.06 -42.95 10.12
C THR A 225 -9.58 -43.31 10.09
N ARG A 226 -8.92 -43.37 11.26
CA ARG A 226 -7.47 -43.51 11.41
C ARG A 226 -6.71 -42.54 10.51
N LYS A 227 -7.13 -41.28 10.48
CA LYS A 227 -6.52 -40.26 9.62
C LYS A 227 -6.43 -38.94 10.35
N TRP A 228 -5.37 -38.20 10.05
CA TRP A 228 -5.26 -36.81 10.46
C TRP A 228 -6.25 -35.95 9.66
N LYS A 229 -6.86 -34.97 10.32
CA LYS A 229 -7.77 -34.02 9.71
C LYS A 229 -7.49 -32.61 10.25
N PRO A 230 -7.65 -31.56 9.43
CA PRO A 230 -7.61 -30.20 9.93
C PRO A 230 -8.87 -29.92 10.78
N ILE A 231 -8.71 -29.18 11.89
CA ILE A 231 -9.82 -28.81 12.78
C ILE A 231 -10.79 -27.84 12.08
N SER A 232 -10.32 -27.08 11.09
CA SER A 232 -11.15 -26.22 10.26
C SER A 232 -10.52 -25.99 8.88
N GLU A 233 -11.34 -26.00 7.81
CA GLU A 233 -10.99 -25.54 6.46
C GLU A 233 -10.80 -24.01 6.42
N THR A 234 -10.13 -23.44 7.41
CA THR A 234 -9.79 -22.01 7.41
C THR A 234 -8.58 -21.80 6.51
N ARG A 235 -8.44 -20.59 5.93
CA ARG A 235 -7.45 -20.04 4.97
C ARG A 235 -6.02 -20.65 4.87
N ILE A 236 -5.60 -21.46 5.83
CA ILE A 236 -4.34 -22.20 5.90
C ILE A 236 -4.39 -23.49 5.03
N PHE A 237 -5.56 -24.14 4.94
CA PHE A 237 -5.74 -25.41 4.24
C PHE A 237 -6.59 -25.31 2.95
N SER A 238 -7.29 -24.19 2.73
CA SER A 238 -7.94 -23.83 1.45
C SER A 238 -6.93 -23.32 0.44
#